data_AF-A0A2W6Y770-F1
#
_entry.id   AF-A0A2W6Y770-F1
#
_cell.length_a   1.000
_cell.length_b   1.000
_cell.length_c   1.000
_cell.angle_alpha   90.00
_cell.angle_beta   90.00
_cell.angle_gamma   90.00
#
_symmetry.space_group_name_H-M   'P 1'
#
loop_
_entity.id
_entity.type
_entity.pdbx_description
1 polymer ?
#
loop_
_entity_poly.entity_id
_entity_poly.type
_entity_poly.pdbx_seq_one_letter_code
_entity_poly.pdbx_strand_id
1 'polypeptide(L)'
;MGIEPVNPFELPLLNTVILLSSGATITYAHHSLIKGDRKGAIYGTIFTVLLASIFTFFQGVEYSVSSFTISDGVFGTCFFFGTGFHGLILVALFIYINILFNTKKTYTVKSLAHNIQGIDKLLITLPESKDNYSIDKQFIE
;
A
#
# COMPACT_ATOMS: atom_id res chain seq x y z
N MET A 1 3.50 3.05 -46.55
CA MET A 1 2.48 3.77 -45.78
C MET A 1 3.07 3.99 -44.39
N GLY A 2 2.94 5.19 -43.83
CA GLY A 2 3.53 5.56 -42.54
C GLY A 2 2.70 5.05 -41.37
N ILE A 3 3.30 5.03 -40.19
CA ILE A 3 2.63 4.75 -38.92
C ILE A 3 1.92 6.05 -38.50
N GLU A 4 0.63 5.98 -38.14
CA GLU A 4 -0.07 7.13 -37.57
C GLU A 4 0.04 7.08 -36.03
N PRO A 5 0.85 7.94 -35.41
CA PRO A 5 1.03 7.93 -33.97
C PRO A 5 -0.22 8.43 -33.24
N VAL A 6 -0.39 7.97 -32.00
CA VAL A 6 -1.46 8.44 -31.11
C VAL A 6 -1.31 9.94 -30.87
N ASN A 7 -2.42 10.68 -30.85
CA ASN A 7 -2.39 12.12 -30.57
C ASN A 7 -1.91 12.37 -29.12
N PRO A 8 -0.78 13.07 -28.92
CA PRO A 8 -0.20 13.27 -27.59
C PRO A 8 -1.07 14.10 -26.64
N PHE A 9 -2.01 14.90 -27.16
CA PHE A 9 -2.86 15.78 -26.35
C PHE A 9 -4.17 15.13 -25.88
N GLU A 10 -4.40 13.87 -26.25
CA GLU A 10 -5.60 13.13 -25.88
C GLU A 10 -5.32 12.18 -24.70
N LEU A 11 -5.41 10.87 -24.91
CA LEU A 11 -5.17 9.83 -23.90
C LEU A 11 -3.77 9.91 -23.25
N PRO A 12 -2.67 10.17 -23.99
CA PRO A 12 -1.34 10.30 -23.40
C PRO A 12 -1.22 11.45 -22.38
N LEU A 13 -1.86 12.60 -22.66
CA LEU A 13 -1.85 13.76 -21.77
C LEU A 13 -2.63 13.45 -20.49
N LEU A 14 -3.80 12.83 -20.62
CA LEU A 14 -4.60 12.40 -19.47
C LEU A 14 -3.80 11.44 -18.58
N ASN A 15 -3.14 10.45 -19.18
CA ASN A 15 -2.28 9.50 -18.48
C ASN A 15 -1.12 10.18 -17.74
N THR A 16 -0.53 11.22 -18.34
CA THR A 16 0.52 12.03 -17.69
C THR A 16 -0.02 12.77 -16.46
N VAL A 17 -1.19 13.38 -16.56
CA VAL A 17 -1.84 14.09 -15.44
C VAL A 17 -2.16 13.12 -14.30
N ILE A 18 -2.66 11.92 -14.61
CA ILE A 18 -2.96 10.88 -13.61
C ILE A 18 -1.67 10.44 -12.91
N LEU A 19 -0.59 10.19 -13.65
CA LEU A 19 0.70 9.81 -13.08
C LEU A 19 1.27 10.89 -12.17
N LEU A 20 1.28 12.15 -12.61
CA LEU A 20 1.76 13.27 -11.78
C LEU A 20 0.92 13.43 -10.51
N SER A 21 -0.40 13.28 -10.63
CA SER A 21 -1.32 13.33 -9.48
C SER A 21 -1.05 12.17 -8.50
N SER A 22 -0.73 10.97 -9.01
CA SER A 22 -0.35 9.83 -8.16
C SER A 22 0.98 10.07 -7.42
N GLY A 23 1.93 10.77 -8.06
CA GLY A 23 3.18 11.22 -7.45
C GLY A 23 2.94 12.20 -6.29
N ALA A 24 1.97 13.11 -6.45
CA ALA A 24 1.57 14.02 -5.38
C ALA A 24 0.91 13.28 -4.20
N THR A 25 0.02 12.31 -4.47
CA THR A 25 -0.67 11.55 -3.41
C THR A 25 0.28 10.66 -2.61
N ILE A 26 1.30 10.06 -3.24
CA ILE A 26 2.30 9.26 -2.52
C ILE A 26 3.25 10.14 -1.71
N THR A 27 3.57 11.34 -2.21
CA THR A 27 4.36 12.33 -1.45
C THR A 27 3.60 12.80 -0.21
N TYR A 28 2.30 13.03 -0.32
CA TYR A 28 1.42 13.29 0.82
C TYR A 28 1.44 12.12 1.82
N ALA A 29 1.29 10.88 1.34
CA ALA A 29 1.35 9.69 2.18
C ALA A 29 2.68 9.59 2.95
N HIS A 30 3.79 9.85 2.28
CA HIS A 30 5.13 9.85 2.86
C HIS A 30 5.27 10.92 3.95
N HIS A 31 4.80 12.14 3.69
CA HIS A 31 4.85 13.22 4.68
C HIS A 31 3.94 12.97 5.88
N SER A 32 2.74 12.40 5.68
CA SER A 32 1.87 11.95 6.78
C SER A 32 2.53 10.87 7.63
N LEU A 33 3.28 9.94 7.00
CA LEU A 33 4.01 8.89 7.72
C LEU A 33 5.11 9.48 8.61
N ILE A 34 5.87 10.46 8.12
CA ILE A 34 6.91 11.17 8.90
C ILE A 34 6.29 11.91 10.11
N LYS A 35 5.11 12.50 9.92
CA LYS A 35 4.36 13.19 10.99
C LYS A 35 3.70 12.25 12.00
N GLY A 36 3.78 10.93 11.81
CA GLY A 36 3.10 9.95 12.65
C GLY A 36 1.59 9.83 12.38
N ASP A 37 1.04 10.51 11.37
CA ASP A 37 -0.35 10.38 10.96
C ASP A 37 -0.54 9.13 10.09
N ARG A 38 -0.84 8.03 10.78
CA ARG A 38 -1.10 6.73 10.13
C ARG A 38 -2.32 6.77 9.21
N LYS A 39 -3.37 7.53 9.53
CA LYS A 39 -4.57 7.58 8.70
C LYS A 39 -4.27 8.29 7.39
N GLY A 40 -3.61 9.45 7.44
CA GLY A 40 -3.17 10.18 6.24
C GLY A 40 -2.24 9.36 5.34
N ALA A 41 -1.29 8.62 5.93
CA ALA A 41 -0.39 7.74 5.19
C ALA A 41 -1.15 6.62 4.45
N ILE A 42 -2.13 5.99 5.10
CA ILE A 42 -2.95 4.94 4.49
C ILE A 42 -3.82 5.53 3.38
N TYR A 43 -4.52 6.65 3.62
CA TYR A 43 -5.38 7.27 2.61
C TYR A 43 -4.58 7.72 1.38
N GLY A 44 -3.44 8.39 1.56
CA GLY A 44 -2.60 8.81 0.43
C GLY A 44 -2.08 7.63 -0.40
N THR A 45 -1.74 6.52 0.25
CA THR A 45 -1.33 5.28 -0.44
C THR A 45 -2.50 4.68 -1.22
N ILE A 46 -3.71 4.63 -0.64
CA ILE A 46 -4.92 4.12 -1.32
C ILE A 46 -5.24 4.96 -2.56
N PHE A 47 -5.22 6.29 -2.45
CA PHE A 47 -5.45 7.18 -3.59
C PHE A 47 -4.40 6.96 -4.69
N THR A 48 -3.13 6.80 -4.33
CA THR A 48 -2.06 6.50 -5.29
C THR A 48 -2.36 5.22 -6.08
N VAL A 49 -2.76 4.14 -5.40
CA VAL A 49 -3.10 2.86 -6.03
C VAL A 49 -4.33 2.98 -6.93
N LEU A 50 -5.33 3.76 -6.51
CA LEU A 50 -6.53 4.01 -7.31
C LEU A 50 -6.19 4.77 -8.60
N LEU A 51 -5.40 5.83 -8.52
CA LEU A 51 -4.94 6.59 -9.70
C LEU A 51 -4.11 5.70 -10.63
N ALA A 52 -3.21 4.86 -10.09
CA ALA A 52 -2.44 3.91 -10.87
C ALA A 52 -3.30 2.86 -11.60
N SER A 53 -4.38 2.41 -10.96
CA SER A 53 -5.35 1.48 -11.58
C SER A 53 -6.08 2.15 -12.74
N ILE A 54 -6.50 3.42 -12.56
CA ILE A 54 -7.14 4.22 -13.62
C ILE A 54 -6.18 4.44 -14.79
N PHE A 55 -4.91 4.76 -14.52
CA PHE A 55 -3.87 4.86 -15.56
C PHE A 55 -3.73 3.56 -16.34
N THR A 56 -3.67 2.41 -15.65
CA THR A 56 -3.54 1.10 -16.30
C THR A 56 -4.73 0.79 -17.22
N PHE A 57 -5.94 1.18 -16.81
CA PHE A 57 -7.14 1.04 -17.63
C PHE A 57 -7.05 1.88 -18.91
N PHE A 58 -6.72 3.19 -18.80
CA PHE A 58 -6.59 4.06 -19.97
C PHE A 58 -5.44 3.67 -20.89
N GLN A 59 -4.33 3.17 -20.33
CA GLN A 59 -3.21 2.62 -21.12
C GLN A 59 -3.65 1.40 -21.94
N GLY A 60 -4.51 0.54 -21.38
CA GLY A 60 -5.09 -0.60 -22.10
C GLY A 60 -6.04 -0.15 -23.23
N VAL A 61 -6.83 0.89 -23.01
CA VAL A 61 -7.68 1.50 -24.05
C VAL A 61 -6.82 2.05 -25.18
N GLU A 62 -5.77 2.80 -24.86
CA GLU A 62 -4.82 3.33 -25.85
C GLU A 62 -4.23 2.23 -26.72
N TYR A 63 -3.80 1.11 -26.12
CA TYR A 63 -3.30 -0.04 -26.88
C TYR A 63 -4.35 -0.66 -27.81
N SER A 64 -5.61 -0.68 -27.39
CA SER A 64 -6.70 -1.28 -28.19
C SER A 64 -7.13 -0.45 -29.40
N VAL A 65 -6.95 0.87 -29.34
CA VAL A 65 -7.33 1.81 -30.41
C VAL A 65 -6.15 2.26 -31.28
N SER A 66 -4.93 1.86 -30.91
CA SER A 66 -3.72 2.18 -31.67
C SER A 66 -3.76 1.53 -33.06
N SER A 67 -3.41 2.30 -34.10
CA SER A 67 -3.34 1.84 -35.49
C SER A 67 -2.12 0.95 -35.77
N PHE A 68 -1.24 0.80 -34.78
CA PHE A 68 0.02 0.07 -34.85
C PHE A 68 0.17 -0.90 -33.68
N THR A 69 1.00 -1.89 -33.90
CA THR A 69 1.28 -3.03 -33.01
C THR A 69 2.75 -3.03 -32.60
N ILE A 70 3.10 -3.90 -31.66
CA ILE A 70 4.50 -4.09 -31.25
C ILE A 70 5.41 -4.50 -32.41
N SER A 71 4.87 -5.15 -33.45
CA SER A 71 5.63 -5.65 -34.60
C SER A 71 5.85 -4.59 -35.69
N ASP A 72 5.28 -3.38 -35.54
CA ASP A 72 5.35 -2.32 -36.55
C ASP A 72 6.65 -1.50 -36.44
N GLY A 73 7.76 -2.21 -36.66
CA GLY A 73 9.11 -1.66 -36.70
C GLY A 73 9.56 -1.04 -35.38
N VAL A 74 10.58 -0.19 -35.45
CA VAL A 74 11.25 0.40 -34.28
C VAL A 74 10.30 1.28 -33.46
N PHE A 75 9.40 2.01 -34.10
CA PHE A 75 8.45 2.88 -33.39
C PHE A 75 7.48 2.08 -32.52
N GLY A 76 6.82 1.06 -33.08
CA GLY A 76 5.90 0.20 -32.33
C GLY A 76 6.60 -0.53 -31.20
N THR A 77 7.77 -1.13 -31.47
CA THR A 77 8.54 -1.81 -30.42
C THR A 77 8.95 -0.87 -29.29
N CYS A 78 9.51 0.31 -29.59
CA CYS A 78 9.91 1.27 -28.56
C CYS A 78 8.71 1.79 -27.75
N PHE A 79 7.58 2.07 -28.40
CA PHE A 79 6.36 2.54 -27.73
C PHE A 79 5.83 1.51 -26.73
N PHE A 80 5.52 0.29 -27.19
CA PHE A 80 4.93 -0.76 -26.35
C PHE A 80 5.90 -1.28 -25.29
N PHE A 81 7.21 -1.33 -25.58
CA PHE A 81 8.20 -1.75 -24.59
C PHE A 81 8.36 -0.71 -23.48
N GLY A 82 8.47 0.58 -23.82
CA GLY A 82 8.62 1.65 -22.83
C GLY A 82 7.40 1.77 -21.91
N THR A 83 6.20 1.80 -22.48
CA THR A 83 4.94 1.92 -21.74
C THR A 83 4.59 0.62 -21.00
N GLY A 84 4.81 -0.54 -21.62
CA GLY A 84 4.57 -1.85 -21.02
C GLY A 84 5.49 -2.16 -19.84
N PHE A 85 6.78 -1.84 -19.94
CA PHE A 85 7.72 -2.04 -18.81
C PHE A 85 7.40 -1.12 -17.64
N HIS A 86 6.97 0.13 -17.90
CA HIS A 86 6.49 1.03 -16.85
C HIS A 86 5.29 0.45 -16.09
N GLY A 87 4.35 -0.18 -16.81
CA GLY A 87 3.21 -0.89 -16.20
C GLY A 87 3.62 -2.03 -15.27
N LEU A 88 4.70 -2.77 -15.59
CA LEU A 88 5.21 -3.84 -14.71
C LEU A 88 5.76 -3.30 -13.39
N ILE A 89 6.39 -2.14 -13.40
CA ILE A 89 6.94 -1.50 -12.19
C ILE A 89 5.82 -1.15 -11.20
N LEU A 90 4.66 -0.68 -11.70
CA LEU A 90 3.49 -0.39 -10.87
C LEU A 90 2.96 -1.63 -10.15
N VAL A 91 2.91 -2.77 -10.84
CA VAL A 91 2.50 -4.05 -10.22
C VAL A 91 3.50 -4.49 -9.16
N ALA A 92 4.81 -4.39 -9.45
CA ALA A 92 5.85 -4.72 -8.47
C ALA A 92 5.78 -3.83 -7.21
N LEU A 93 5.54 -2.52 -7.39
CA LEU A 93 5.36 -1.58 -6.29
C LEU A 93 4.12 -1.94 -5.44
N PHE A 94 3.01 -2.30 -6.07
CA PHE A 94 1.81 -2.73 -5.35
C PHE A 94 2.07 -3.98 -4.49
N ILE A 95 2.76 -4.98 -5.04
CA ILE A 95 3.14 -6.20 -4.31
C ILE A 95 4.05 -5.85 -3.12
N TYR A 96 5.05 -5.00 -3.33
CA TYR A 96 5.97 -4.57 -2.29
C TYR A 96 5.24 -3.89 -1.11
N ILE A 97 4.34 -2.96 -1.42
CA ILE A 97 3.53 -2.27 -0.40
C ILE A 97 2.68 -3.27 0.40
N ASN A 98 2.02 -4.23 -0.27
CA ASN A 98 1.20 -5.26 0.39
C ASN A 98 2.04 -6.13 1.34
N ILE A 99 3.24 -6.55 0.92
CA ILE A 99 4.16 -7.32 1.78
C ILE A 99 4.53 -6.51 3.02
N LEU A 100 4.92 -5.24 2.87
CA LEU A 100 5.28 -4.39 4.01
C LEU A 100 4.13 -4.23 5.01
N PHE A 101 2.91 -4.01 4.53
CA PHE A 101 1.73 -3.89 5.40
C PHE A 101 1.44 -5.18 6.17
N ASN A 102 1.50 -6.33 5.50
CA ASN A 102 1.26 -7.63 6.11
C ASN A 102 2.33 -7.99 7.15
N THR A 103 3.60 -7.67 6.88
CA THR A 103 4.69 -7.98 7.80
C THR A 103 4.58 -7.17 9.10
N LYS A 104 4.21 -5.88 9.03
CA LYS A 104 3.99 -5.04 10.24
C LYS A 104 2.87 -5.58 11.14
N LYS A 105 1.76 -6.04 10.55
CA LYS A 105 0.65 -6.66 11.30
C LYS A 105 1.15 -7.90 12.06
N THR A 106 1.95 -8.73 11.40
CA THR A 106 2.51 -9.96 12.00
C THR A 106 3.45 -9.67 13.17
N TYR A 107 4.31 -8.64 13.09
CA TYR A 107 5.17 -8.26 14.22
C TYR A 107 4.39 -7.77 15.44
N THR A 108 3.36 -6.94 15.23
CA THR A 108 2.51 -6.45 16.33
C THR A 108 1.77 -7.60 17.02
N VAL A 109 1.21 -8.55 16.26
CA VAL A 109 0.51 -9.72 16.82
C VAL A 109 1.49 -10.63 17.57
N LYS A 110 2.67 -10.89 17.00
CA LYS A 110 3.69 -11.73 17.64
C LYS A 110 4.24 -11.10 18.93
N SER A 111 4.42 -9.78 18.95
CA SER A 111 4.84 -9.03 20.13
C SER A 111 3.80 -9.08 21.24
N LEU A 112 2.50 -8.90 20.91
CA LEU A 112 1.41 -9.00 21.87
C LEU A 112 1.31 -10.42 22.45
N ALA A 113 1.38 -11.45 21.61
CA ALA A 113 1.32 -12.85 22.03
C ALA A 113 2.46 -13.22 23.00
N HIS A 114 3.68 -12.76 22.72
CA HIS A 114 4.82 -12.96 23.63
C HIS A 114 4.63 -12.25 24.98
N ASN A 115 4.04 -11.05 24.98
CA ASN A 115 3.80 -10.29 26.21
C ASN A 115 2.75 -10.96 27.11
N ILE A 116 1.67 -11.48 26.53
CA ILE A 116 0.62 -12.23 27.25
C ILE A 116 1.19 -13.53 27.84
N GLN A 117 1.98 -14.29 27.07
CA GLN A 117 2.65 -15.49 27.58
C GLN A 117 3.62 -15.19 28.73
N GLY A 118 4.29 -14.03 28.70
CA GLY A 118 5.13 -13.56 29.80
C GLY A 118 4.34 -13.28 31.07
N ILE A 119 3.17 -12.65 30.94
CA ILE A 119 2.25 -12.37 32.07
C ILE A 119 1.68 -13.68 32.64
N ASP A 120 1.25 -14.62 31.80
CA ASP A 120 0.75 -15.93 32.25
C ASP A 120 1.81 -16.70 33.05
N LYS A 121 3.07 -16.71 32.58
CA LYS A 121 4.18 -17.31 33.33
C LYS A 121 4.41 -16.61 34.67
N LEU A 122 4.35 -15.29 34.71
CA LEU A 122 4.54 -14.53 35.94
C LEU A 122 3.43 -14.86 36.96
N LEU A 123 2.17 -14.89 36.52
CA LEU A 123 1.01 -15.22 37.34
C LEU A 123 1.07 -16.64 37.94
N ILE A 124 1.58 -17.62 37.19
CA ILE A 124 1.76 -19.00 37.68
C ILE A 124 2.93 -19.10 38.70
N THR A 125 3.93 -18.22 38.60
CA THR A 125 5.06 -18.17 39.54
C THR A 125 4.82 -17.29 40.77
N LEU A 126 3.74 -16.51 40.81
CA LEU A 126 3.40 -15.75 42.00
C LEU A 126 3.01 -16.73 43.11
N PRO A 127 3.60 -16.63 44.31
CA PRO A 127 3.10 -17.37 45.46
C PRO A 127 1.65 -16.95 45.67
N GLU A 128 0.73 -17.92 45.69
CA GLU A 128 -0.67 -17.69 46.03
C GLU A 128 -0.70 -16.94 47.36
N SER A 129 -1.03 -15.65 47.35
CA SER A 129 -1.02 -14.83 48.56
C SER A 129 -2.12 -15.36 49.47
N LYS A 130 -1.73 -16.17 50.47
CA LYS A 130 -2.58 -16.61 51.57
C LYS A 130 -2.81 -15.47 52.57
N ASP A 131 -3.24 -14.31 52.10
CA ASP A 131 -3.73 -13.26 52.97
C ASP A 131 -5.25 -13.25 52.87
N ASN A 132 -5.84 -14.22 53.58
CA ASN A 132 -7.22 -14.15 54.03
C ASN A 132 -7.33 -12.88 54.88
N TYR A 133 -7.83 -11.80 54.29
CA TYR A 133 -8.23 -10.62 55.06
C TYR A 133 -9.46 -11.03 55.88
N SER A 134 -9.21 -11.55 57.08
CA SER A 134 -10.21 -11.74 58.12
C SER A 134 -10.76 -10.35 58.44
N ILE A 135 -11.90 -10.00 57.86
CA ILE A 135 -12.68 -8.85 58.30
C ILE A 135 -13.06 -9.15 59.76
N ASP A 136 -12.31 -8.55 60.68
CA ASP A 136 -12.54 -8.68 62.10
C ASP A 136 -13.91 -8.05 62.40
N LYS A 137 -14.88 -8.90 62.79
CA LYS A 137 -16.23 -8.47 63.17
C LYS A 137 -16.23 -7.84 64.57
N GLN A 138 -15.28 -6.95 64.83
CA GLN A 138 -15.13 -6.24 66.10
C GLN A 138 -15.61 -4.78 66.04
N PHE A 139 -16.20 -4.36 64.91
CA PHE A 139 -16.71 -3.00 64.69
C PHE A 139 -18.24 -2.89 64.53
N ILE A 140 -18.98 -3.93 64.94
CA ILE A 140 -20.45 -3.89 65.02
C ILE A 140 -20.85 -4.42 66.40
N GLU A 141 -20.58 -3.62 67.44
CA GLU A 141 -21.40 -3.59 68.66
C GLU A 141 -22.55 -2.60 68.46
#